data_AF-A0A8D3BCW6-F1
#
_entry.id   AF-A0A8D3BCW6-F1
#
_cell.length_a   1.000
_cell.length_b   1.000
_cell.length_c   1.000
_cell.angle_alpha   90.00
_cell.angle_beta   90.00
_cell.angle_gamma   90.00
#
_symmetry.space_group_name_H-M   'P 1'
#
loop_
_entity.id
_entity.type
_entity.pdbx_description
1 polymer ?
#
loop_
_entity_poly.entity_id
_entity_poly.type
_entity_poly.pdbx_seq_one_letter_code
_entity_poly.pdbx_strand_id
1 'polypeptide(L)'
;IEFEKFQVSFFTLKFLPPQHIQTLTQTFPLQVELKEILGFRNHHTCMKEAALLDYYVCGVCWAKEANFTPAQTSFTIAVLHMLLDNIREKQMGLVENLMEFAKALAAACQCLSSEKDTTSLLNREEAKELISYIRNSFFQKYTLFELLLTTPREEFLTGMERTIEVFSCQENTLTPLEEGISTHLYFQLQDPLCNPEK
;
A
#
# COMPACT_ATOMS: atom_id res chain seq x y z
N ILE A 1 -5.00 9.29 -15.81
CA ILE A 1 -4.43 8.11 -16.52
C ILE A 1 -3.27 7.46 -15.76
N GLU A 2 -2.61 8.12 -14.79
CA GLU A 2 -1.60 7.45 -13.94
C GLU A 2 -2.13 6.96 -12.56
N PHE A 3 -3.32 7.40 -12.16
CA PHE A 3 -4.07 6.91 -10.99
C PHE A 3 -4.71 5.51 -11.19
N GLU A 4 -4.90 5.06 -12.44
CA GLU A 4 -5.41 3.70 -12.73
C GLU A 4 -4.36 2.60 -12.51
N LYS A 5 -3.05 2.92 -12.54
CA LYS A 5 -2.00 1.91 -12.29
C LYS A 5 -1.91 1.49 -10.81
N PHE A 6 -2.28 2.35 -9.88
CA PHE A 6 -2.41 1.99 -8.45
C PHE A 6 -3.69 1.17 -8.18
N GLN A 7 -4.69 1.30 -9.06
CA GLN A 7 -5.88 0.44 -9.05
C GLN A 7 -5.50 -1.01 -9.38
N VAL A 8 -4.52 -1.25 -10.26
CA VAL A 8 -4.13 -2.59 -10.78
C VAL A 8 -3.34 -3.46 -9.78
N SER A 9 -2.60 -2.91 -8.82
CA SER A 9 -2.00 -3.75 -7.74
C SER A 9 -3.04 -4.24 -6.72
N PHE A 10 -4.19 -3.55 -6.62
CA PHE A 10 -5.40 -3.97 -5.88
C PHE A 10 -6.14 -5.14 -6.58
N PHE A 11 -5.91 -5.37 -7.89
CA PHE A 11 -6.60 -6.43 -8.65
C PHE A 11 -6.09 -7.86 -8.36
N THR A 12 -5.00 -8.04 -7.61
CA THR A 12 -4.62 -9.36 -7.07
C THR A 12 -5.52 -9.81 -5.92
N LEU A 13 -6.55 -9.01 -5.57
CA LEU A 13 -7.68 -9.43 -4.72
C LEU A 13 -8.81 -10.13 -5.51
N LYS A 14 -8.64 -10.36 -6.81
CA LYS A 14 -9.62 -11.09 -7.63
C LYS A 14 -9.21 -12.54 -7.83
N PHE A 15 -9.32 -13.34 -6.78
CA PHE A 15 -9.85 -14.71 -6.83
C PHE A 15 -10.31 -15.11 -5.42
N LEU A 16 -11.11 -14.24 -4.81
CA LEU A 16 -11.70 -14.56 -3.52
C LEU A 16 -13.16 -14.99 -3.71
N PRO A 17 -13.50 -16.27 -3.44
CA PRO A 17 -14.89 -16.72 -3.37
C PRO A 17 -15.67 -15.96 -2.28
N PRO A 18 -17.02 -16.01 -2.26
CA PRO A 18 -17.90 -15.18 -1.41
C PRO A 18 -17.57 -15.17 0.10
N GLN A 19 -16.82 -16.17 0.57
CA GLN A 19 -16.31 -16.34 1.92
C GLN A 19 -15.29 -15.28 2.38
N HIS A 20 -14.74 -14.44 1.49
CA HIS A 20 -13.76 -13.41 1.86
C HIS A 20 -14.30 -12.00 2.08
N ILE A 21 -15.60 -11.76 1.87
CA ILE A 21 -16.21 -10.47 2.23
C ILE A 21 -16.10 -10.25 3.76
N GLN A 22 -16.12 -11.34 4.54
CA GLN A 22 -15.82 -11.31 5.98
C GLN A 22 -14.39 -10.84 6.29
N THR A 23 -13.41 -11.19 5.44
CA THR A 23 -12.00 -10.78 5.61
C THR A 23 -11.84 -9.27 5.43
N LEU A 24 -12.49 -8.68 4.42
CA LEU A 24 -12.52 -7.22 4.22
C LEU A 24 -13.14 -6.48 5.40
N THR A 25 -14.14 -7.09 6.06
CA THR A 25 -14.79 -6.52 7.25
C THR A 25 -13.86 -6.50 8.47
N GLN A 26 -12.83 -7.37 8.50
CA GLN A 26 -11.84 -7.45 9.58
C GLN A 26 -10.62 -6.55 9.33
N THR A 27 -10.30 -6.23 8.07
CA THR A 27 -9.16 -5.36 7.73
C THR A 27 -9.41 -3.90 8.09
N PHE A 28 -10.63 -3.39 7.92
CA PHE A 28 -10.95 -1.99 8.19
C PHE A 28 -10.82 -1.61 9.68
N PRO A 29 -11.36 -2.38 10.65
CA PRO A 29 -11.12 -2.13 12.08
C PRO A 29 -9.63 -2.15 12.45
N LEU A 30 -8.88 -3.11 11.90
CA LEU A 30 -7.46 -3.25 12.16
C LEU A 30 -6.64 -2.04 11.67
N GLN A 31 -6.99 -1.49 10.51
CA GLN A 31 -6.33 -0.29 9.99
C GLN A 31 -6.55 0.92 10.90
N VAL A 32 -7.76 1.08 11.45
CA VAL A 32 -8.08 2.16 12.39
C VAL A 32 -7.28 2.03 13.68
N GLU A 33 -7.22 0.84 14.26
CA GLU A 33 -6.48 0.57 15.50
C GLU A 33 -4.96 0.77 15.32
N LEU A 34 -4.38 0.23 14.23
CA LEU A 34 -2.96 0.40 13.93
C LEU A 34 -2.60 1.87 13.66
N LYS A 35 -3.48 2.61 12.98
CA LYS A 35 -3.29 4.05 12.76
C LYS A 35 -3.18 4.81 14.08
N GLU A 36 -4.04 4.48 15.05
CA GLU A 36 -4.02 5.11 16.37
C GLU A 36 -2.75 4.75 17.15
N ILE A 37 -2.38 3.46 17.19
CA ILE A 37 -1.17 2.96 17.86
C ILE A 37 0.11 3.60 17.28
N LEU A 38 0.19 3.73 15.95
CA LEU A 38 1.35 4.31 15.26
C LEU A 38 1.35 5.84 15.27
N GLY A 39 0.27 6.47 15.73
CA GLY A 39 0.15 7.94 15.76
C GLY A 39 0.06 8.59 14.37
N PHE A 40 -0.34 7.84 13.33
CA PHE A 40 -0.42 8.33 11.96
C PHE A 40 -1.68 9.18 11.76
N ARG A 41 -1.49 10.50 11.65
CA ARG A 41 -2.59 11.47 11.52
C ARG A 41 -2.82 11.92 10.08
N ASN A 42 -1.78 11.85 9.25
CA ASN A 42 -1.74 12.40 7.91
C ASN A 42 -1.63 11.34 6.83
N HIS A 43 -1.86 10.05 7.11
CA HIS A 43 -1.77 8.98 6.11
C HIS A 43 -2.55 9.21 4.80
N HIS A 44 -3.61 10.05 4.77
CA HIS A 44 -4.28 10.42 3.52
C HIS A 44 -3.49 11.40 2.63
N THR A 45 -2.52 12.12 3.18
CA THR A 45 -1.73 13.17 2.50
C THR A 45 -0.22 12.93 2.58
N CYS A 46 0.23 12.08 3.50
CA CYS A 46 1.62 11.70 3.72
C CYS A 46 1.86 10.28 3.21
N MET A 47 2.54 10.18 2.06
CA MET A 47 2.90 8.89 1.44
C MET A 47 3.69 7.97 2.38
N LYS A 48 4.55 8.54 3.23
CA LYS A 48 5.31 7.78 4.23
C LYS A 48 4.41 7.12 5.26
N GLU A 49 3.50 7.88 5.86
CA GLU A 49 2.53 7.31 6.82
C GLU A 49 1.61 6.28 6.15
N ALA A 50 1.14 6.55 4.92
CA ALA A 50 0.31 5.61 4.16
C ALA A 50 1.01 4.27 3.92
N ALA A 51 2.23 4.32 3.36
CA ALA A 51 3.00 3.12 3.04
C ALA A 51 3.38 2.32 4.30
N LEU A 52 3.71 3.01 5.40
CA LEU A 52 3.99 2.33 6.67
C LEU A 52 2.74 1.68 7.26
N LEU A 53 1.59 2.36 7.23
CA LEU A 53 0.32 1.79 7.70
C LEU A 53 -0.05 0.52 6.93
N ASP A 54 0.01 0.59 5.59
CA ASP A 54 -0.26 -0.55 4.72
C ASP A 54 0.70 -1.71 5.01
N TYR A 55 1.98 -1.41 5.26
CA TYR A 55 2.98 -2.43 5.58
C TYR A 55 2.67 -3.18 6.89
N TYR A 56 2.25 -2.48 7.95
CA TYR A 56 1.86 -3.12 9.21
C TYR A 56 0.55 -3.89 9.09
N VAL A 57 -0.46 -3.35 8.40
CA VAL A 57 -1.72 -4.04 8.14
C VAL A 57 -1.45 -5.35 7.38
N CYS A 58 -0.63 -5.30 6.31
CA CYS A 58 -0.21 -6.50 5.59
C CYS A 58 0.49 -7.51 6.51
N GLY A 59 1.35 -7.05 7.41
CA GLY A 59 2.05 -7.89 8.39
C GLY A 59 1.11 -8.65 9.32
N VAL A 60 0.12 -7.96 9.89
CA VAL A 60 -0.86 -8.58 10.79
C VAL A 60 -1.78 -9.53 10.02
N CYS A 61 -2.26 -9.12 8.84
CA CYS A 61 -3.11 -9.97 7.99
C CYS A 61 -2.38 -11.26 7.59
N TRP A 62 -1.13 -11.14 7.13
CA TRP A 62 -0.32 -12.29 6.77
C TRP A 62 -0.09 -13.23 7.96
N ALA A 63 0.26 -12.71 9.15
CA ALA A 63 0.47 -13.55 10.32
C ALA A 63 -0.79 -14.35 10.69
N LYS A 64 -1.96 -13.72 10.57
CA LYS A 64 -3.25 -14.39 10.76
C LYS A 64 -3.49 -15.49 9.72
N GLU A 65 -3.22 -15.22 8.44
CA GLU A 65 -3.34 -16.21 7.36
C GLU A 65 -2.37 -17.40 7.54
N ALA A 66 -1.18 -17.13 8.07
CA ALA A 66 -0.19 -18.14 8.44
C ALA A 66 -0.55 -18.91 9.73
N ASN A 67 -1.70 -18.63 10.35
CA ASN A 67 -2.16 -19.20 11.63
C ASN A 67 -1.19 -18.97 12.80
N PHE A 68 -0.46 -17.86 12.80
CA PHE A 68 0.42 -17.52 13.90
C PHE A 68 -0.39 -17.19 15.15
N THR A 69 0.09 -17.66 16.29
CA THR A 69 -0.45 -17.29 17.61
C THR A 69 -0.31 -15.79 17.84
N PRO A 70 -1.02 -15.21 18.83
CA PRO A 70 -0.84 -13.80 19.18
C PRO A 70 0.62 -13.44 19.51
N ALA A 71 1.35 -14.32 20.22
CA ALA A 71 2.75 -14.11 20.54
C ALA A 71 3.65 -14.09 19.29
N GLN A 72 3.42 -15.03 18.36
CA GLN A 72 4.15 -15.07 17.09
C GLN A 72 3.80 -13.87 16.20
N THR A 73 2.54 -13.43 16.19
CA THR A 73 2.09 -12.23 15.49
C THR A 73 2.78 -10.98 16.04
N SER A 74 2.81 -10.81 17.37
CA SER A 74 3.54 -9.71 18.02
C SER A 74 5.03 -9.73 17.68
N PHE A 75 5.66 -10.91 17.67
CA PHE A 75 7.05 -11.06 17.23
C PHE A 75 7.24 -10.65 15.76
N THR A 76 6.35 -11.06 14.86
CA THR A 76 6.37 -10.63 13.47
C THR A 76 6.32 -9.11 13.37
N ILE A 77 5.38 -8.44 14.05
CA ILE A 77 5.28 -6.98 14.02
C ILE A 77 6.52 -6.30 14.60
N ALA A 78 7.10 -6.84 15.67
CA ALA A 78 8.36 -6.35 16.23
C ALA A 78 9.53 -6.47 15.24
N VAL A 79 9.62 -7.58 14.49
CA VAL A 79 10.60 -7.74 13.41
C VAL A 79 10.38 -6.72 12.30
N LEU A 80 9.14 -6.52 11.84
CA LEU A 80 8.84 -5.53 10.80
C LEU A 80 9.22 -4.11 11.24
N HIS A 81 8.95 -3.77 12.50
CA HIS A 81 9.32 -2.49 13.08
C HIS A 81 10.84 -2.32 13.16
N MET A 82 11.54 -3.31 13.72
CA MET A 82 13.00 -3.31 13.81
C MET A 82 13.67 -3.11 12.45
N LEU A 83 13.18 -3.81 11.41
CA LEU A 83 13.70 -3.70 10.05
C LEU A 83 13.58 -2.27 9.50
N LEU A 84 12.45 -1.60 9.73
CA LEU A 84 12.23 -0.21 9.32
C LEU A 84 13.07 0.78 10.14
N ASP A 85 13.16 0.58 11.45
CA ASP A 85 13.95 1.43 12.35
C ASP A 85 15.45 1.33 12.06
N ASN A 86 15.94 0.14 11.68
CA ASN A 86 17.33 -0.04 11.26
C ASN A 86 17.66 0.82 10.03
N ILE A 87 16.72 1.02 9.11
CA ILE A 87 16.90 1.96 7.99
C ILE A 87 16.86 3.39 8.53
N ARG A 88 15.78 3.76 9.23
CA ARG A 88 15.50 5.14 9.61
C ARG A 88 16.54 5.74 10.55
N GLU A 89 16.84 5.03 11.63
CA GLU A 89 17.64 5.53 12.75
C GLU A 89 19.12 5.13 12.62
N LYS A 90 19.38 3.93 12.10
CA LYS A 90 20.75 3.38 12.02
C LYS A 90 21.38 3.47 10.63
N GLN A 91 20.60 3.85 9.60
CA GLN A 91 21.05 3.93 8.20
C GLN A 91 21.72 2.62 7.72
N MET A 92 21.21 1.48 8.21
CA MET A 92 21.78 0.17 7.89
C MET A 92 21.52 -0.17 6.42
N GLY A 93 22.55 -0.74 5.78
CA GLY A 93 22.38 -1.37 4.47
C GLY A 93 21.62 -2.70 4.57
N LEU A 94 21.12 -3.19 3.43
CA LEU A 94 20.33 -4.42 3.35
C LEU A 94 21.00 -5.62 4.05
N VAL A 95 22.30 -5.82 3.84
CA VAL A 95 23.05 -6.96 4.39
C VAL A 95 23.15 -6.91 5.92
N GLU A 96 23.38 -5.72 6.49
CA GLU A 96 23.46 -5.54 7.94
C GLU A 96 22.10 -5.74 8.59
N ASN A 97 21.05 -5.19 7.96
CA ASN A 97 19.68 -5.33 8.45
C ASN A 97 19.18 -6.79 8.38
N LEU A 98 19.58 -7.51 7.33
CA LEU A 98 19.39 -8.97 7.21
C LEU A 98 20.07 -9.75 8.34
N MET A 99 21.25 -9.31 8.76
CA MET A 99 21.98 -9.96 9.85
C MET A 99 21.25 -9.77 11.19
N GLU A 100 20.69 -8.57 11.44
CA GLU A 100 19.85 -8.31 12.61
C GLU A 100 18.57 -9.17 12.59
N PHE A 101 17.92 -9.30 11.43
CA PHE A 101 16.80 -10.24 11.26
C PHE A 101 17.20 -11.69 11.54
N ALA A 102 18.34 -12.15 11.02
CA ALA A 102 18.82 -13.50 11.26
C ALA A 102 19.09 -13.76 12.76
N LYS A 103 19.63 -12.78 13.49
CA LYS A 103 19.81 -12.85 14.95
C LYS A 103 18.47 -12.94 15.69
N ALA A 104 17.51 -12.07 15.35
CA ALA A 104 16.18 -12.07 15.95
C ALA A 104 15.45 -13.40 15.70
N LEU A 105 15.53 -13.93 14.48
CA LEU A 105 14.93 -15.21 14.12
C LEU A 105 15.61 -16.38 14.85
N ALA A 106 16.94 -16.37 14.93
CA ALA A 106 17.69 -17.39 15.66
C ALA A 106 17.30 -17.42 17.14
N ALA A 107 17.10 -16.26 17.77
CA ALA A 107 16.62 -16.17 19.15
C ALA A 107 15.20 -16.73 19.31
N ALA A 108 14.29 -16.47 18.37
CA ALA A 108 12.91 -16.99 18.41
C ALA A 108 12.83 -18.52 18.19
N CYS A 109 13.78 -19.09 17.45
CA CYS A 109 13.88 -20.53 17.22
C CYS A 109 14.65 -21.28 18.32
N GLN A 110 15.39 -20.58 19.18
CA GLN A 110 16.14 -21.18 20.29
C GLN A 110 15.23 -21.37 21.51
N CYS A 111 15.36 -22.50 22.19
CA CYS A 111 14.82 -22.66 23.54
C CYS A 111 15.66 -21.81 24.51
N LEU A 112 15.01 -20.92 25.25
CA LEU A 112 15.60 -20.33 26.45
C LEU A 112 15.68 -21.41 27.54
N SER A 113 16.65 -22.33 27.46
CA SER A 113 16.94 -23.34 28.49
C SER A 113 17.18 -22.62 29.84
N SER A 114 16.62 -23.02 30.99
CA SER A 114 16.89 -24.26 31.71
C SER A 114 15.86 -24.49 32.83
N GLU A 115 14.58 -24.20 32.63
CA GLU A 115 13.54 -24.62 33.57
C GLU A 115 12.34 -25.16 32.79
N LYS A 116 11.98 -26.40 33.13
CA LYS A 116 10.82 -27.21 32.71
C LYS A 116 9.72 -26.40 31.97
N ASP A 117 9.52 -26.69 30.68
CA ASP A 117 8.43 -26.23 29.79
C ASP A 117 8.58 -24.94 28.94
N THR A 118 9.77 -24.58 28.45
CA THR A 118 9.87 -23.54 27.39
C THR A 118 10.06 -24.14 26.00
N THR A 119 8.98 -24.18 25.21
CA THR A 119 9.02 -24.44 23.75
C THR A 119 9.51 -23.19 23.01
N SER A 120 10.22 -23.36 21.89
CA SER A 120 10.61 -22.22 21.03
C SER A 120 9.39 -21.44 20.54
N LEU A 121 9.54 -20.14 20.29
CA LEU A 121 8.44 -19.31 19.81
C LEU A 121 8.03 -19.70 18.38
N LEU A 122 9.01 -20.07 17.55
CA LEU A 122 8.80 -20.54 16.20
C LEU A 122 9.38 -21.95 16.04
N ASN A 123 8.65 -22.79 15.33
CA ASN A 123 9.17 -24.03 14.78
C ASN A 123 9.84 -23.79 13.42
N ARG A 124 10.40 -24.86 12.83
CA ARG A 124 11.16 -24.77 11.57
C ARG A 124 10.30 -24.27 10.41
N GLU A 125 9.07 -24.76 10.31
CA GLU A 125 8.13 -24.44 9.25
C GLU A 125 7.65 -22.99 9.36
N GLU A 126 7.27 -22.55 10.55
CA GLU A 126 6.87 -21.16 10.83
C GLU A 126 8.02 -20.18 10.57
N ALA A 127 9.24 -20.52 10.97
CA ALA A 127 10.41 -19.72 10.68
C ALA A 127 10.65 -19.58 9.17
N LYS A 128 10.45 -20.66 8.40
CA LYS A 128 10.57 -20.64 6.94
C LYS A 128 9.51 -19.76 6.29
N GLU A 129 8.27 -19.81 6.78
CA GLU A 129 7.19 -18.93 6.31
C GLU A 129 7.52 -17.46 6.59
N LEU A 130 8.00 -17.13 7.79
CA LEU A 130 8.42 -15.77 8.13
C LEU A 130 9.58 -15.30 7.25
N ILE A 131 10.61 -16.12 7.01
CA ILE A 131 11.70 -15.79 6.08
C ILE A 131 11.15 -15.48 4.69
N SER A 132 10.23 -16.31 4.19
CA SER A 132 9.63 -16.13 2.87
C SER A 132 8.84 -14.81 2.80
N TYR A 133 8.05 -14.52 3.84
CA TYR A 133 7.31 -13.27 3.94
C TYR A 133 8.23 -12.06 3.94
N ILE A 134 9.21 -11.98 4.84
CA ILE A 134 10.12 -10.83 4.93
C ILE A 134 10.89 -10.63 3.61
N ARG A 135 11.29 -11.72 2.95
CA ARG A 135 11.94 -11.63 1.64
C ARG A 135 11.06 -10.94 0.59
N ASN A 136 9.79 -11.28 0.54
CA ASN A 136 8.86 -10.75 -0.46
C ASN A 136 8.28 -9.38 -0.08
N SER A 137 8.07 -9.14 1.21
CA SER A 137 7.44 -7.92 1.73
C SER A 137 8.45 -6.78 1.87
N PHE A 138 9.67 -7.08 2.35
CA PHE A 138 10.67 -6.11 2.74
C PHE A 138 11.93 -6.13 1.85
N PHE A 139 12.65 -7.26 1.74
CA PHE A 139 13.96 -7.27 1.06
C PHE A 139 13.88 -6.91 -0.42
N GLN A 140 12.88 -7.42 -1.13
CA GLN A 140 12.64 -7.05 -2.53
C GLN A 140 12.32 -5.55 -2.72
N LYS A 141 11.88 -4.88 -1.67
CA LYS A 141 11.48 -3.47 -1.68
C LYS A 141 12.42 -2.59 -0.85
N TYR A 142 13.62 -3.07 -0.51
CA TYR A 142 14.50 -2.41 0.45
C TYR A 142 14.84 -0.97 0.04
N THR A 143 15.24 -0.76 -1.21
CA THR A 143 15.56 0.57 -1.75
C THR A 143 14.37 1.53 -1.68
N LEU A 144 13.14 1.03 -1.85
CA LEU A 144 11.94 1.86 -1.70
C LEU A 144 11.77 2.34 -0.26
N PHE A 145 11.95 1.45 0.72
CA PHE A 145 11.89 1.81 2.13
C PHE A 145 13.03 2.75 2.53
N GLU A 146 14.23 2.51 2.03
CA GLU A 146 15.38 3.40 2.21
C GLU A 146 15.07 4.81 1.72
N LEU A 147 14.64 4.97 0.46
CA LEU A 147 14.24 6.27 -0.09
C LEU A 147 13.10 6.92 0.71
N LEU A 148 12.06 6.15 1.04
CA LEU A 148 10.90 6.65 1.78
C LEU A 148 11.26 7.17 3.18
N LEU A 149 12.20 6.51 3.85
CA LEU A 149 12.55 6.79 5.24
C LEU A 149 13.67 7.82 5.38
N THR A 150 14.55 7.93 4.39
CA THR A 150 15.74 8.80 4.42
C THR A 150 15.59 10.11 3.64
N THR A 151 14.67 10.19 2.67
CA THR A 151 14.51 11.41 1.86
C THR A 151 13.83 12.53 2.65
N PRO A 152 14.48 13.68 2.88
CA PRO A 152 13.81 14.86 3.41
C PRO A 152 12.89 15.44 2.33
N ARG A 153 11.57 15.34 2.51
CA ARG A 153 10.57 15.82 1.54
C ARG A 153 10.48 17.36 1.47
N GLU A 154 11.32 18.08 2.21
CA GLU A 154 11.29 19.54 2.33
C GLU A 154 12.04 20.27 1.19
N GLU A 155 12.93 19.62 0.42
CA GLU A 155 13.78 20.35 -0.53
C GLU A 155 13.32 20.38 -1.99
N PHE A 156 12.36 19.55 -2.43
CA PHE A 156 12.04 19.41 -3.86
C PHE A 156 10.85 20.25 -4.38
N LEU A 157 10.16 21.00 -3.51
CA LEU A 157 9.01 21.82 -3.93
C LEU A 157 9.34 23.30 -4.17
N THR A 158 10.58 23.73 -3.91
CA THR A 158 10.99 25.14 -4.01
C THR A 158 11.66 25.51 -5.34
N GLY A 159 11.96 24.53 -6.20
CA GLY A 159 12.72 24.76 -7.44
C GLY A 159 11.95 24.64 -8.75
N MET A 160 10.77 24.00 -8.76
CA MET A 160 9.93 23.95 -9.96
C MET A 160 8.95 25.12 -9.95
N GLU A 161 9.40 26.24 -10.52
CA GLU A 161 8.49 27.26 -11.03
C GLU A 161 7.48 26.56 -11.94
N ARG A 162 6.21 26.53 -11.53
CA ARG A 162 5.13 26.05 -12.39
C ARG A 162 4.87 27.13 -13.43
N THR A 163 5.66 27.16 -14.50
CA THR A 163 5.26 27.83 -15.74
C THR A 163 4.11 27.04 -16.34
N ILE A 164 2.89 27.30 -15.87
CA ILE A 164 1.71 26.96 -16.65
C ILE A 164 1.71 27.95 -17.80
N GLU A 165 2.20 27.52 -18.97
CA GLU A 165 1.96 28.26 -20.19
C GLU A 165 0.46 28.22 -20.47
N VAL A 166 -0.22 29.28 -20.04
CA VAL A 166 -1.58 29.56 -20.48
C VAL A 166 -1.44 30.02 -21.92
N PHE A 167 -1.74 29.13 -22.86
CA PHE A 167 -1.99 29.53 -24.23
C PHE A 167 -3.22 30.47 -24.18
N SER A 168 -2.97 31.77 -24.20
CA SER A 168 -4.01 32.70 -24.62
C SER A 168 -4.34 32.30 -26.06
N CYS A 169 -5.57 31.86 -26.31
CA CYS A 169 -6.06 31.74 -27.67
C CYS A 169 -5.84 33.11 -28.31
N GLN A 170 -4.84 33.22 -29.18
CA GLN A 170 -4.77 34.36 -30.08
C GLN A 170 -6.08 34.31 -30.85
N GLU A 171 -6.92 35.30 -30.60
CA GLU A 171 -8.09 35.59 -31.41
C GLU A 171 -7.63 35.52 -32.88
N ASN A 172 -8.27 34.63 -33.65
CA ASN A 172 -8.24 34.52 -35.10
C ASN A 172 -7.35 33.43 -35.74
N THR A 173 -7.57 32.14 -35.48
CA THR A 173 -7.49 31.10 -36.57
C THR A 173 -7.96 29.68 -36.23
N LEU A 174 -8.65 29.42 -35.11
CA LEU A 174 -9.28 28.11 -34.90
C LEU A 174 -10.73 28.14 -35.39
N THR A 175 -10.94 27.82 -36.67
CA THR A 175 -12.26 27.39 -37.15
C THR A 175 -12.68 26.17 -36.32
N PRO A 176 -13.85 26.20 -35.65
CA PRO A 176 -14.37 25.03 -34.95
C PRO A 176 -14.50 23.89 -35.95
N LEU A 177 -14.04 22.70 -35.59
CA LEU A 177 -14.28 21.50 -36.39
C LEU A 177 -15.81 21.29 -36.44
N GLU A 178 -16.43 21.65 -37.56
CA GLU A 178 -17.85 21.46 -37.86
C GLU A 178 -18.12 19.97 -38.14
N GLU A 179 -17.85 19.10 -37.17
CA GLU A 179 -18.46 17.77 -37.07
C GLU A 179 -19.60 17.83 -36.06
N GLY A 180 -20.51 18.78 -36.29
CA GLY A 180 -21.79 18.89 -35.62
C GLY A 180 -22.88 18.70 -36.65
N ILE A 181 -23.81 17.78 -36.39
CA ILE A 181 -25.00 17.56 -37.22
C ILE A 181 -25.71 18.92 -37.42
N SER A 182 -26.00 19.29 -38.66
CA SER A 182 -26.66 20.57 -39.00
C SER A 182 -27.90 20.80 -38.14
N THR A 183 -28.02 21.98 -37.55
CA THR A 183 -29.10 22.37 -36.61
C THR A 183 -30.50 22.19 -37.18
N HIS A 184 -30.67 22.15 -38.51
CA HIS A 184 -31.94 21.83 -39.16
C HIS A 184 -32.43 20.40 -38.87
N LEU A 185 -31.53 19.42 -38.73
CA LEU A 185 -31.88 18.02 -38.43
C LEU A 185 -32.35 17.85 -36.98
N TYR A 186 -31.86 18.68 -36.06
CA TYR A 186 -32.26 18.67 -34.66
C TYR A 186 -33.74 19.05 -34.49
N PHE A 187 -34.19 20.10 -35.21
CA PHE A 187 -35.59 20.54 -35.13
C PHE A 187 -36.57 19.61 -35.86
N GLN A 188 -36.13 18.90 -36.91
CA GLN A 188 -36.96 17.90 -37.60
C GLN A 188 -37.20 16.62 -36.76
N LEU A 189 -36.31 16.30 -35.84
CA LEU A 189 -36.43 15.11 -34.97
C LEU A 189 -37.21 15.38 -33.68
N GLN A 190 -37.53 16.65 -33.41
CA GLN A 190 -38.29 17.08 -32.24
C GLN A 190 -39.79 17.31 -32.55
N ASP A 191 -40.27 16.93 -33.74
CA ASP A 191 -41.71 16.89 -34.04
C ASP A 191 -42.30 15.57 -33.54
N PRO A 192 -43.20 15.58 -32.53
CA PRO A 192 -43.82 14.36 -32.03
C PRO A 192 -44.75 13.80 -33.10
N LEU A 193 -44.67 12.47 -33.31
CA LEU A 193 -45.56 11.70 -34.19
C LEU A 193 -46.99 12.25 -34.17
N CYS A 194 -47.36 12.88 -35.28
CA CYS A 194 -48.73 13.15 -35.64
C CYS A 194 -49.46 11.79 -35.66
N ASN A 195 -50.56 11.67 -34.92
CA ASN A 195 -51.59 10.72 -35.32
C ASN A 195 -52.92 11.46 -35.39
N PRO A 196 -53.41 11.70 -36.61
CA PRO A 196 -54.80 11.41 -36.88
C PRO A 196 -54.92 10.58 -38.15
N GLU A 197 -55.33 9.32 -38.00
CA GLU A 197 -56.19 8.70 -38.99
C GLU A 197 -57.54 8.39 -38.32
N LYS A 198 -58.60 8.91 -38.95
CA LYS A 198 -60.01 8.46 -39.02
C LYS A 198 -60.68 7.87 -37.77
#